data_AF-A0A957RM23-F1
#
_entry.id   AF-A0A957RM23-F1
#
_cell.length_a   1.000
_cell.length_b   1.000
_cell.length_c   1.000
_cell.angle_alpha   90.00
_cell.angle_beta   90.00
_cell.angle_gamma   90.00
#
_symmetry.space_group_name_H-M   'P 1'
#
loop_
_entity.id
_entity.type
_entity.pdbx_description
1 polymer ?
#
loop_
_entity_poly.entity_id
_entity_poly.type
_entity_poly.pdbx_seq_one_letter_code
_entity_poly.pdbx_strand_id
1 'polypeptide(L)'
;QAGAVAAVQGYGRAITLARRVMEQTPHVLVVARGAERLAVETGETPQEQRTEEALRRWRERFAERALEPGSTDNLREVARALTRPVNLHDRRDTTARVDTLGTVNFIALDKQGNLASAVSTSGLAWKYPGRVGDSPLIGAGNYCDNRYGAAACTGMGELAIRVSTARSLVLYLKFGMSLAEAGREALRDLADLAPAEGQYMNIVALTPTGEPAGFTTVPGKKYLYQRAAMDEPALTERQMVE
;
A
#
# COMPACT_ATOMS: atom_id res chain seq x y z
N GLN A 1 -13.48 11.72 -6.93
CA GLN A 1 -14.02 10.37 -7.25
C GLN A 1 -13.09 9.34 -6.65
N ALA A 2 -13.57 8.13 -6.36
CA ALA A 2 -12.74 7.05 -5.85
C ALA A 2 -13.33 5.69 -6.23
N GLY A 3 -12.47 4.68 -6.32
CA GLY A 3 -12.87 3.30 -6.52
C GLY A 3 -11.78 2.37 -6.02
N ALA A 4 -12.20 1.22 -5.51
CA ALA A 4 -11.31 0.26 -4.88
C ALA A 4 -11.85 -1.16 -5.06
N VAL A 5 -10.92 -2.11 -5.09
CA VAL A 5 -11.21 -3.54 -4.98
C VAL A 5 -10.33 -4.19 -3.95
N ALA A 6 -10.86 -5.18 -3.23
CA ALA A 6 -10.09 -5.93 -2.25
C ALA A 6 -10.32 -7.44 -2.37
N ALA A 7 -9.29 -8.22 -2.00
CA ALA A 7 -9.31 -9.68 -1.99
C ALA A 7 -9.73 -10.34 -3.33
N VAL A 8 -9.41 -9.70 -4.47
CA VAL A 8 -9.68 -10.22 -5.81
C VAL A 8 -8.75 -11.40 -6.11
N GLN A 9 -9.30 -12.49 -6.67
CA GLN A 9 -8.54 -13.64 -7.12
C GLN A 9 -8.69 -13.85 -8.63
N GLY A 10 -7.66 -14.38 -9.27
CA GLY A 10 -7.72 -14.74 -10.70
C GLY A 10 -7.67 -13.57 -11.69
N TYR A 11 -7.43 -12.33 -11.24
CA TYR A 11 -7.28 -11.15 -12.10
C TYR A 11 -6.07 -10.32 -11.66
N GLY A 12 -5.13 -10.05 -12.58
CA GLY A 12 -3.86 -9.37 -12.25
C GLY A 12 -3.93 -7.84 -12.20
N ARG A 13 -4.96 -7.23 -12.79
CA ARG A 13 -5.05 -5.76 -12.98
C ARG A 13 -5.96 -5.09 -11.96
N ALA A 14 -5.66 -5.27 -10.67
CA ALA A 14 -6.50 -4.77 -9.58
C ALA A 14 -6.77 -3.25 -9.65
N ILE A 15 -5.77 -2.44 -10.03
CA ILE A 15 -5.96 -0.99 -10.15
C ILE A 15 -6.90 -0.60 -11.32
N THR A 16 -6.91 -1.38 -12.40
CA THR A 16 -7.87 -1.20 -13.50
C THR A 16 -9.29 -1.50 -13.01
N LEU A 17 -9.48 -2.58 -12.25
CA LEU A 17 -10.78 -2.91 -11.66
C LEU A 17 -11.24 -1.84 -10.66
N ALA A 18 -10.34 -1.32 -9.83
CA ALA A 18 -10.65 -0.19 -8.94
C ALA A 18 -11.13 1.04 -9.71
N ARG A 19 -10.51 1.34 -10.86
CA ARG A 19 -10.97 2.42 -11.76
C ARG A 19 -12.34 2.12 -12.38
N ARG A 20 -12.62 0.86 -12.75
CA ARG A 20 -13.96 0.45 -13.23
C ARG A 20 -15.03 0.65 -12.15
N VAL A 21 -14.75 0.31 -10.89
CA VAL A 21 -15.64 0.61 -9.75
C VAL A 21 -15.96 2.11 -9.72
N MET A 22 -14.93 2.95 -9.79
CA MET A 22 -15.06 4.41 -9.76
C MET A 22 -15.91 4.99 -10.91
N GLU A 23 -15.72 4.49 -12.13
CA GLU A 23 -16.28 5.08 -13.35
C GLU A 23 -17.62 4.46 -13.78
N GLN A 24 -17.91 3.22 -13.38
CA GLN A 24 -19.01 2.42 -13.95
C GLN A 24 -20.04 1.96 -12.92
N THR A 25 -19.81 2.23 -11.64
CA THR A 25 -20.73 1.86 -10.56
C THR A 25 -21.03 3.07 -9.68
N PRO A 26 -22.14 3.09 -8.93
CA PRO A 26 -22.37 4.11 -7.90
C PRO A 26 -21.61 3.82 -6.59
N HIS A 27 -20.76 2.78 -6.56
CA HIS A 27 -20.04 2.33 -5.37
C HIS A 27 -18.57 2.75 -5.41
N VAL A 28 -17.92 2.73 -4.24
CA VAL A 28 -16.50 3.09 -4.10
C VAL A 28 -15.60 1.92 -3.74
N LEU A 29 -16.16 0.80 -3.29
CA LEU A 29 -15.41 -0.40 -2.89
C LEU A 29 -16.22 -1.65 -3.20
N VAL A 30 -15.63 -2.59 -3.94
CA VAL A 30 -16.21 -3.92 -4.24
C VAL A 30 -15.19 -5.00 -3.88
N VAL A 31 -15.60 -6.11 -3.27
CA VAL A 31 -14.65 -7.08 -2.69
C VAL A 31 -14.88 -8.51 -3.15
N ALA A 32 -13.81 -9.31 -3.11
CA ALA A 32 -13.79 -10.75 -3.34
C ALA A 32 -14.60 -11.17 -4.59
N ARG A 33 -15.50 -12.15 -4.44
CA ARG A 33 -16.35 -12.66 -5.54
C ARG A 33 -17.16 -11.58 -6.25
N GLY A 34 -17.55 -10.51 -5.56
CA GLY A 34 -18.23 -9.38 -6.19
C GLY A 34 -17.32 -8.61 -7.14
N ALA A 35 -16.05 -8.44 -6.78
CA ALA A 35 -15.06 -7.78 -7.63
C ALA A 35 -14.63 -8.68 -8.80
N GLU A 36 -14.56 -10.00 -8.58
CA GLU A 36 -14.32 -10.99 -9.64
C GLU A 36 -15.47 -11.01 -10.65
N ARG A 37 -16.72 -10.93 -10.18
CA ARG A 37 -17.88 -10.79 -11.05
C ARG A 37 -17.83 -9.50 -11.86
N LEU A 38 -17.51 -8.37 -11.24
CA LEU A 38 -17.32 -7.10 -11.93
C LEU A 38 -16.22 -7.21 -13.00
N ALA A 39 -15.13 -7.93 -12.74
CA ALA A 39 -14.07 -8.16 -13.71
C ALA A 39 -14.60 -8.85 -14.98
N VAL A 40 -15.41 -9.91 -14.82
CA VAL A 40 -16.07 -10.59 -15.94
C VAL A 40 -17.02 -9.63 -16.68
N GLU A 41 -17.89 -8.94 -15.95
CA GLU A 41 -18.90 -8.04 -16.51
C GLU A 41 -18.28 -6.85 -17.27
N THR A 42 -17.05 -6.46 -16.91
CA THR A 42 -16.29 -5.37 -17.55
C THR A 42 -15.26 -5.85 -18.58
N GLY A 43 -15.25 -7.15 -18.90
CA GLY A 43 -14.45 -7.74 -19.98
C GLY A 43 -12.99 -7.99 -19.63
N GLU A 44 -12.63 -8.11 -18.36
CA GLU A 44 -11.28 -8.52 -17.95
C GLU A 44 -11.12 -10.04 -18.06
N THR A 45 -9.98 -10.46 -18.60
CA THR A 45 -9.66 -11.88 -18.77
C THR A 45 -9.03 -12.43 -17.48
N PRO A 46 -9.42 -13.64 -17.03
CA PRO A 46 -8.74 -14.32 -15.94
C PRO A 46 -7.24 -14.51 -16.22
N GLN A 47 -6.42 -14.38 -15.18
CA GLN A 47 -4.97 -14.53 -15.25
C GLN A 47 -4.46 -15.25 -13.99
N GLU A 48 -3.71 -16.32 -14.19
CA GLU A 48 -3.01 -17.00 -13.09
C GLU A 48 -1.88 -16.10 -12.57
N GLN A 49 -1.95 -15.75 -11.28
CA GLN A 49 -0.96 -14.90 -10.60
C GLN A 49 0.01 -15.72 -9.74
N ARG A 50 -0.29 -17.00 -9.48
CA ARG A 50 0.52 -17.87 -8.65
C ARG A 50 1.65 -18.44 -9.49
N THR A 51 2.84 -17.86 -9.34
CA THR A 51 4.05 -18.40 -9.94
C THR A 51 4.50 -19.67 -9.20
N GLU A 52 5.24 -20.54 -9.90
CA GLU A 52 5.84 -21.73 -9.28
C GLU A 52 6.74 -21.36 -8.10
N GLU A 53 7.50 -20.27 -8.22
CA GLU A 53 8.33 -19.75 -7.13
C GLU A 53 7.49 -19.34 -5.92
N ALA A 54 6.38 -18.62 -6.13
CA ALA A 54 5.49 -18.21 -5.04
C ALA A 54 4.87 -19.42 -4.35
N LEU A 55 4.45 -20.44 -5.10
CA LEU A 55 3.90 -21.68 -4.56
C LEU A 55 4.95 -22.49 -3.78
N ARG A 56 6.18 -22.59 -4.29
CA ARG A 56 7.30 -23.23 -3.59
C ARG A 56 7.58 -22.54 -2.26
N ARG A 57 7.80 -21.22 -2.28
CA ARG A 57 8.00 -20.41 -1.06
C ARG A 57 6.84 -20.58 -0.09
N TRP A 58 5.60 -20.62 -0.61
CA TRP A 58 4.42 -20.81 0.21
C TRP A 58 4.49 -22.12 1.00
N ARG A 59 4.81 -23.24 0.34
CA ARG A 59 4.97 -24.57 0.97
C ARG A 59 6.13 -24.61 1.96
N GLU A 60 7.29 -24.08 1.60
CA GLU A 60 8.48 -24.05 2.46
C GLU A 60 8.20 -23.38 3.81
N ARG A 61 7.41 -22.31 3.83
CA ARG A 61 7.06 -21.61 5.07
C ARG A 61 6.23 -22.45 6.04
N PHE A 62 5.32 -23.28 5.53
CA PHE A 62 4.54 -24.20 6.35
C PHE A 62 5.45 -25.28 6.95
N ALA A 63 6.35 -25.84 6.13
CA ALA A 63 7.35 -26.81 6.59
C ALA A 63 8.31 -26.21 7.63
N GLU A 64 8.84 -25.00 7.41
CA GLU A 64 9.72 -24.28 8.35
C GLU A 64 9.08 -24.07 9.73
N ARG A 65 7.76 -23.91 9.78
CA ARG A 65 7.01 -23.67 11.01
C ARG A 65 6.42 -24.93 11.63
N ALA A 66 6.63 -26.09 11.01
CA ALA A 66 5.98 -27.34 11.38
C ALA A 66 4.45 -27.20 11.47
N LEU A 67 3.86 -26.47 10.51
CA LEU A 67 2.42 -26.22 10.42
C LEU A 67 1.84 -26.87 9.18
N GLU A 68 0.65 -27.44 9.32
CA GLU A 68 -0.14 -27.93 8.19
C GLU A 68 -1.06 -26.84 7.65
N PRO A 69 -1.15 -26.64 6.32
CA PRO A 69 -2.13 -25.75 5.73
C PRO A 69 -3.55 -26.11 6.18
N GLY A 70 -4.26 -25.14 6.78
CA GLY A 70 -5.60 -25.34 7.31
C GLY A 70 -5.65 -25.76 8.79
N SER A 71 -4.50 -25.92 9.46
CA SER A 71 -4.49 -26.04 10.91
C SER A 71 -5.15 -24.83 11.58
N THR A 72 -5.99 -25.10 12.58
CA THR A 72 -6.75 -24.09 13.33
C THR A 72 -6.35 -24.01 14.80
N ASP A 73 -5.38 -24.83 15.21
CA ASP A 73 -4.88 -24.86 16.59
C ASP A 73 -4.20 -23.53 16.91
N ASN A 74 -4.75 -22.81 17.89
CA ASN A 74 -4.32 -21.46 18.25
C ASN A 74 -4.15 -20.52 17.04
N LEU A 75 -5.25 -20.25 16.34
CA LEU A 75 -5.30 -19.43 15.13
C LEU A 75 -4.48 -18.13 15.20
N ARG A 76 -4.49 -17.45 16.36
CA ARG A 76 -3.73 -16.20 16.55
C ARG A 76 -2.23 -16.43 16.43
N GLU A 77 -1.73 -17.50 17.02
CA GLU A 77 -0.32 -17.87 16.98
C GLU A 77 0.09 -18.32 15.58
N VAL A 78 -0.70 -19.19 14.95
CA VAL A 78 -0.48 -19.65 13.57
C VAL A 78 -0.41 -18.47 12.60
N ALA A 79 -1.42 -17.58 12.64
CA ALA A 79 -1.46 -16.42 11.76
C ALA A 79 -0.26 -15.48 11.99
N ARG A 80 0.16 -15.27 13.24
CA ARG A 80 1.33 -14.45 13.59
C ARG A 80 2.64 -15.08 13.15
N ALA A 81 2.78 -16.40 13.29
CA ALA A 81 4.00 -17.13 12.92
C ALA A 81 4.23 -17.16 11.41
N LEU A 82 3.14 -17.21 10.63
CA LEU A 82 3.16 -17.27 9.18
C LEU A 82 3.31 -15.88 8.54
N THR A 83 2.48 -14.92 8.96
CA THR A 83 2.36 -13.61 8.31
C THR A 83 3.64 -12.80 8.45
N ARG A 84 4.22 -12.36 7.33
CA ARG A 84 5.41 -11.51 7.33
C ARG A 84 5.55 -10.63 6.07
N PRO A 85 6.40 -9.59 6.13
CA PRO A 85 6.97 -8.96 4.94
C PRO A 85 7.66 -9.96 4.01
N VAL A 86 7.76 -9.59 2.73
CA VAL A 86 8.47 -10.34 1.70
C VAL A 86 9.74 -9.64 1.28
N ASN A 87 10.81 -10.41 1.23
CA ASN A 87 12.02 -10.00 0.54
C ASN A 87 11.75 -9.94 -0.97
N LEU A 88 11.84 -8.73 -1.55
CA LEU A 88 11.84 -8.51 -3.00
C LEU A 88 13.21 -7.99 -3.45
N HIS A 89 13.56 -8.31 -4.68
CA HIS A 89 14.71 -7.72 -5.36
C HIS A 89 14.28 -6.42 -6.03
N ASP A 90 14.94 -5.32 -5.68
CA ASP A 90 14.84 -4.09 -6.46
C ASP A 90 15.71 -4.25 -7.71
N ARG A 91 15.18 -3.88 -8.88
CA ARG A 91 15.93 -3.95 -10.15
C ARG A 91 16.88 -2.75 -10.34
N ARG A 92 16.63 -1.64 -9.64
CA ARG A 92 17.43 -0.40 -9.71
C ARG A 92 18.41 -0.28 -8.55
N ASP A 93 18.09 -0.89 -7.41
CA ASP A 93 18.99 -1.01 -6.27
C ASP A 93 19.59 -2.43 -6.24
N THR A 94 20.84 -2.56 -6.69
CA THR A 94 21.57 -3.84 -6.73
C THR A 94 22.08 -4.27 -5.35
N THR A 95 21.87 -3.44 -4.32
CA THR A 95 22.33 -3.71 -2.96
C THR A 95 21.23 -4.38 -2.12
N ALA A 96 21.30 -5.71 -2.09
CA ALA A 96 20.56 -6.61 -1.18
C ALA A 96 19.05 -6.78 -1.40
N ARG A 97 18.52 -7.88 -0.84
CA ARG A 97 17.08 -8.14 -0.73
C ARG A 97 16.49 -7.13 0.24
N VAL A 98 15.49 -6.38 -0.19
CA VAL A 98 14.78 -5.44 0.68
C VAL A 98 13.52 -6.11 1.20
N ASP A 99 13.38 -6.21 2.52
CA ASP A 99 12.11 -6.57 3.13
C ASP A 99 11.09 -5.46 2.83
N THR A 100 10.09 -5.83 2.04
CA THR A 100 8.98 -4.97 1.61
C THR A 100 7.67 -5.76 1.64
N LEU A 101 6.53 -5.09 1.54
CA LEU A 101 5.25 -5.77 1.43
C LEU A 101 4.80 -5.97 -0.03
N GLY A 102 5.59 -5.49 -0.99
CA GLY A 102 5.23 -5.49 -2.41
C GLY A 102 4.13 -4.50 -2.79
N THR A 103 3.68 -3.65 -1.86
CA THR A 103 2.78 -2.54 -2.15
C THR A 103 3.49 -1.49 -3.01
N VAL A 104 2.84 -1.08 -4.10
CA VAL A 104 3.30 -0.01 -4.99
C VAL A 104 2.33 1.16 -4.96
N ASN A 105 2.89 2.37 -4.87
CA ASN A 105 2.16 3.62 -4.75
C ASN A 105 2.56 4.56 -5.88
N PHE A 106 1.57 5.22 -6.48
CA PHE A 106 1.76 6.31 -7.42
C PHE A 106 0.92 7.49 -6.99
N ILE A 107 1.52 8.68 -7.01
CA ILE A 107 0.83 9.96 -6.85
C ILE A 107 1.32 10.86 -7.97
N ALA A 108 0.41 11.46 -8.71
CA ALA A 108 0.73 12.33 -9.84
C ALA A 108 -0.04 13.64 -9.75
N LEU A 109 0.60 14.70 -10.23
CA LEU A 109 0.02 16.02 -10.47
C LEU A 109 0.10 16.30 -11.97
N ASP A 110 -1.04 16.58 -12.61
CA ASP A 110 -1.09 16.88 -14.04
C ASP A 110 -0.90 18.39 -14.33
N LYS A 111 -0.78 18.74 -15.61
CA LYS A 111 -0.62 20.13 -16.08
C LYS A 111 -1.83 21.05 -15.80
N GLN A 112 -2.98 20.48 -15.46
CA GLN A 112 -4.20 21.22 -15.11
C GLN A 112 -4.30 21.45 -13.58
N GLY A 113 -3.33 20.95 -12.80
CA GLY A 113 -3.33 21.06 -11.35
C GLY A 113 -4.14 19.96 -10.65
N ASN A 114 -4.49 18.87 -11.34
CA ASN A 114 -5.23 17.76 -10.73
C ASN A 114 -4.28 16.73 -10.12
N LEU A 115 -4.58 16.31 -8.90
CA LEU A 115 -3.92 15.21 -8.22
C LEU A 115 -4.67 13.90 -8.44
N ALA A 116 -3.91 12.81 -8.56
CA ALA A 116 -4.44 11.45 -8.52
C ALA A 116 -3.50 10.55 -7.71
N SER A 117 -4.08 9.59 -6.99
CA SER A 117 -3.34 8.54 -6.28
C SER A 117 -3.83 7.16 -6.72
N ALA A 118 -2.90 6.22 -6.83
CA ALA A 118 -3.16 4.83 -7.14
C ALA A 118 -2.27 3.93 -6.28
N VAL A 119 -2.86 2.94 -5.64
CA VAL A 119 -2.14 1.96 -4.80
C VAL A 119 -2.59 0.55 -5.16
N SER A 120 -1.63 -0.36 -5.25
CA SER A 120 -1.91 -1.79 -5.50
C SER A 120 -0.95 -2.67 -4.69
N THR A 121 -1.45 -3.82 -4.23
CA THR A 121 -0.68 -4.77 -3.42
C THR A 121 -1.28 -6.17 -3.49
N SER A 122 -0.45 -7.19 -3.32
CA SER A 122 -0.90 -8.54 -2.94
C SER A 122 -1.09 -8.70 -1.42
N GLY A 123 -0.68 -7.70 -0.63
CA GLY A 123 -0.77 -7.66 0.83
C GLY A 123 0.38 -8.40 1.52
N LEU A 124 0.25 -8.61 2.84
CA LEU A 124 1.21 -9.42 3.59
C LEU A 124 1.24 -10.86 3.06
N ALA A 125 2.42 -11.46 2.98
CA ALA A 125 2.53 -12.86 2.58
C ALA A 125 2.08 -13.79 3.71
N TRP A 126 1.50 -14.93 3.33
CA TRP A 126 0.86 -15.89 4.24
C TRP A 126 -0.20 -15.29 5.18
N LYS A 127 -0.75 -14.13 4.82
CA LYS A 127 -1.89 -13.54 5.53
C LYS A 127 -3.04 -14.54 5.63
N TYR A 128 -3.82 -14.40 6.70
CA TYR A 128 -5.05 -15.16 6.84
C TYR A 128 -5.97 -14.93 5.62
N PRO A 129 -6.64 -15.96 5.07
CA PRO A 129 -7.54 -15.82 3.93
C PRO A 129 -8.58 -14.72 4.16
N GLY A 130 -8.75 -13.85 3.17
CA GLY A 130 -9.66 -12.70 3.27
C GLY A 130 -9.10 -11.48 3.99
N ARG A 131 -7.89 -11.52 4.58
CA ARG A 131 -7.26 -10.33 5.17
C ARG A 131 -7.07 -9.23 4.11
N VAL A 132 -7.58 -8.04 4.44
CA VAL A 132 -7.44 -6.80 3.66
C VAL A 132 -6.55 -5.84 4.44
N GLY A 133 -5.57 -5.26 3.73
CA GLY A 133 -4.69 -4.21 4.28
C GLY A 133 -5.24 -2.81 4.00
N ASP A 134 -4.38 -1.81 4.19
CA ASP A 134 -4.69 -0.39 4.02
C ASP A 134 -4.86 0.02 2.54
N SER A 135 -4.15 -0.64 1.63
CA SER A 135 -4.06 -0.24 0.22
C SER A 135 -5.40 0.04 -0.49
N PRO A 136 -6.45 -0.81 -0.40
CA PRO A 136 -7.75 -0.53 -1.02
C PRO A 136 -8.67 0.35 -0.15
N LEU A 137 -8.23 0.77 1.03
CA LEU A 137 -9.05 1.55 1.97
C LEU A 137 -8.70 3.03 1.86
N ILE A 138 -9.59 3.77 1.20
CA ILE A 138 -9.49 5.21 1.01
C ILE A 138 -9.47 5.89 2.38
N GLY A 139 -8.44 6.69 2.62
CA GLY A 139 -8.15 7.36 3.89
C GLY A 139 -7.16 6.62 4.78
N ALA A 140 -6.99 5.31 4.62
CA ALA A 140 -5.96 4.56 5.33
C ALA A 140 -4.68 4.47 4.48
N GLY A 141 -4.71 3.65 3.43
CA GLY A 141 -3.53 3.39 2.58
C GLY A 141 -3.32 4.42 1.50
N ASN A 142 -4.36 5.16 1.10
CA ASN A 142 -4.23 6.27 0.16
C ASN A 142 -5.33 7.31 0.36
N TYR A 143 -5.03 8.56 0.08
CA TYR A 143 -6.01 9.64 0.07
C TYR A 143 -5.56 10.76 -0.87
N CYS A 144 -6.49 11.38 -1.57
CA CYS A 144 -6.20 12.42 -2.56
C CYS A 144 -7.27 13.50 -2.52
N ASP A 145 -6.86 14.75 -2.29
CA ASP A 145 -7.70 15.93 -2.33
C ASP A 145 -6.97 17.02 -3.11
N ASN A 146 -7.49 17.40 -4.29
CA ASN A 146 -6.87 18.42 -5.16
C ASN A 146 -6.59 19.74 -4.44
N ARG A 147 -7.34 20.07 -3.38
CA ARG A 147 -7.20 21.33 -2.65
C ARG A 147 -5.99 21.35 -1.73
N TYR A 148 -5.58 20.19 -1.21
CA TYR A 148 -4.64 20.12 -0.09
C TYR A 148 -3.44 19.21 -0.35
N GLY A 149 -3.64 18.10 -1.06
CA GLY A 149 -2.57 17.15 -1.34
C GLY A 149 -3.06 15.72 -1.42
N ALA A 150 -2.11 14.83 -1.68
CA ALA A 150 -2.32 13.39 -1.74
C ALA A 150 -1.24 12.66 -0.94
N ALA A 151 -1.60 11.54 -0.35
CA ALA A 151 -0.71 10.67 0.41
C ALA A 151 -1.03 9.20 0.14
N ALA A 152 0.00 8.35 0.17
CA ALA A 152 -0.13 6.91 0.01
C ALA A 152 0.89 6.17 0.89
N CYS A 153 0.44 5.11 1.55
CA CYS A 153 1.19 4.37 2.56
C CYS A 153 1.75 3.06 2.01
N THR A 154 2.92 2.65 2.50
CA THR A 154 3.41 1.26 2.39
C THR A 154 3.96 0.82 3.75
N GLY A 155 3.99 -0.48 4.01
CA GLY A 155 4.31 -1.00 5.33
C GLY A 155 3.07 -1.56 6.01
N MET A 156 3.10 -1.72 7.32
CA MET A 156 2.13 -2.55 8.04
C MET A 156 0.71 -1.97 7.98
N GLY A 157 -0.11 -2.48 7.05
CA GLY A 157 -1.44 -1.92 6.76
C GLY A 157 -2.37 -1.83 7.97
N GLU A 158 -2.26 -2.75 8.93
CA GLU A 158 -3.01 -2.70 10.19
C GLU A 158 -2.76 -1.39 10.96
N LEU A 159 -1.55 -0.83 10.90
CA LEU A 159 -1.25 0.44 11.54
C LEU A 159 -1.96 1.59 10.82
N ALA A 160 -1.84 1.66 9.49
CA ALA A 160 -2.46 2.72 8.69
C ALA A 160 -3.99 2.72 8.77
N ILE A 161 -4.62 1.54 8.88
CA ILE A 161 -6.06 1.41 9.09
C ILE A 161 -6.47 1.99 10.45
N ARG A 162 -5.74 1.64 11.52
CA ARG A 162 -6.11 2.00 12.90
C ARG A 162 -6.12 3.51 13.14
N VAL A 163 -5.32 4.29 12.40
CA VAL A 163 -5.22 5.75 12.59
C VAL A 163 -5.49 6.56 11.31
N SER A 164 -6.02 5.94 10.25
CA SER A 164 -6.34 6.63 8.99
C SER A 164 -5.19 7.46 8.41
N THR A 165 -3.98 6.91 8.40
CA THR A 165 -2.72 7.65 8.18
C THR A 165 -2.72 8.55 6.94
N ALA A 166 -3.13 8.05 5.77
CA ALA A 166 -3.12 8.86 4.55
C ALA A 166 -4.10 10.05 4.64
N ARG A 167 -5.26 9.87 5.26
CA ARG A 167 -6.22 10.95 5.48
C ARG A 167 -5.69 11.96 6.48
N SER A 168 -5.06 11.52 7.56
CA SER A 168 -4.52 12.37 8.62
C SER A 168 -3.46 13.32 8.08
N LEU A 169 -2.51 12.84 7.27
CA LEU A 169 -1.53 13.71 6.60
C LEU A 169 -2.21 14.83 5.81
N VAL A 170 -3.21 14.50 4.99
CA VAL A 170 -3.94 15.50 4.20
C VAL A 170 -4.83 16.41 5.08
N LEU A 171 -5.28 15.96 6.25
CA LEU A 171 -5.94 16.82 7.25
C LEU A 171 -4.96 17.83 7.84
N TYR A 172 -3.74 17.41 8.18
CA TYR A 172 -2.71 18.29 8.73
C TYR A 172 -2.30 19.37 7.71
N LEU A 173 -2.16 19.01 6.44
CA LEU A 173 -2.00 19.99 5.35
C LEU A 173 -3.17 20.97 5.29
N LYS A 174 -4.41 20.46 5.38
CA LYS A 174 -5.61 21.31 5.42
C LYS A 174 -5.62 22.28 6.60
N PHE A 175 -5.05 21.89 7.75
CA PHE A 175 -4.93 22.73 8.93
C PHE A 175 -3.72 23.67 8.91
N GLY A 176 -2.99 23.74 7.80
CA GLY A 176 -1.94 24.73 7.57
C GLY A 176 -0.54 24.28 7.95
N MET A 177 -0.35 23.01 8.33
CA MET A 177 1.00 22.46 8.50
C MET A 177 1.74 22.39 7.16
N SER A 178 3.06 22.58 7.18
CA SER A 178 3.92 22.27 6.03
C SER A 178 3.88 20.78 5.71
N LEU A 179 4.31 20.39 4.50
CA LEU A 179 4.38 18.98 4.10
C LEU A 179 5.25 18.15 5.04
N ALA A 180 6.39 18.70 5.47
CA ALA A 180 7.32 18.04 6.37
C ALA A 180 6.73 17.87 7.79
N GLU A 181 6.04 18.87 8.32
CA GLU A 181 5.34 18.77 9.62
C GLU A 181 4.19 17.76 9.56
N ALA A 182 3.33 17.87 8.54
CA ALA A 182 2.17 16.99 8.36
C ALA A 182 2.57 15.51 8.22
N GLY A 183 3.65 15.22 7.48
CA GLY A 183 4.16 13.87 7.32
C GLY A 183 4.74 13.28 8.60
N ARG A 184 5.46 14.08 9.40
CA ARG A 184 5.95 13.64 10.71
C ARG A 184 4.81 13.43 11.69
N GLU A 185 3.83 14.33 11.73
CA GLU A 185 2.67 14.21 12.61
C GLU A 185 1.85 12.95 12.31
N ALA A 186 1.60 12.66 11.03
CA ALA A 186 0.90 11.43 10.62
C ALA A 186 1.64 10.14 11.00
N LEU A 187 2.96 10.19 11.16
CA LEU A 187 3.75 9.07 11.66
C LEU A 187 3.79 9.04 13.20
N ARG A 188 3.72 10.18 13.89
CA ARG A 188 3.58 10.24 15.36
C ARG A 188 2.27 9.60 15.83
N ASP A 189 1.19 9.73 15.06
CA ASP A 189 -0.08 9.04 15.33
C ASP A 189 0.09 7.51 15.49
N LEU A 190 1.15 6.93 14.92
CA LEU A 190 1.43 5.50 15.00
C LEU A 190 2.18 5.10 16.28
N ALA A 191 2.81 6.06 16.98
CA ALA A 191 3.67 5.79 18.13
C ALA A 191 2.92 5.06 19.26
N ASP A 192 1.68 5.46 19.52
CA ASP A 192 0.82 4.88 20.57
C ASP A 192 0.31 3.48 20.22
N LEU A 193 0.47 3.04 18.97
CA LEU A 193 0.07 1.69 18.56
C LEU A 193 1.06 0.61 18.99
N ALA A 194 2.23 1.00 19.51
CA ALA A 194 3.33 0.14 19.94
C ALA A 194 3.63 -0.97 18.90
N PRO A 195 4.11 -0.59 17.69
CA PRO A 195 4.34 -1.53 16.61
C PRO A 195 5.27 -2.66 17.05
N ALA A 196 4.93 -3.89 16.68
CA ALA A 196 5.78 -5.04 16.97
C ALA A 196 7.09 -4.94 16.18
N GLU A 197 8.11 -5.67 16.63
CA GLU A 197 9.40 -5.76 15.93
C GLU A 197 9.22 -6.09 14.44
N GLY A 198 9.90 -5.34 13.57
CA GLY A 198 9.81 -5.48 12.12
C GLY A 198 8.57 -4.84 11.47
N GLN A 199 7.65 -4.27 12.26
CA GLN A 199 6.58 -3.43 11.72
C GLN A 199 7.09 -2.01 11.48
N TYR A 200 6.86 -1.51 10.28
CA TYR A 200 7.21 -0.15 9.90
C TYR A 200 6.11 0.45 9.04
N MET A 201 6.12 1.78 8.93
CA MET A 201 5.25 2.52 8.03
C MET A 201 6.07 3.48 7.20
N ASN A 202 5.65 3.65 5.95
CA ASN A 202 6.18 4.64 5.03
C ASN A 202 5.01 5.39 4.41
N ILE A 203 5.22 6.67 4.14
CA ILE A 203 4.25 7.52 3.43
C ILE A 203 4.98 8.19 2.27
N VAL A 204 4.37 8.24 1.09
CA VAL A 204 4.73 9.20 0.04
C VAL A 204 3.61 10.20 -0.10
N ALA A 205 3.94 11.47 -0.32
CA ALA A 205 2.98 12.55 -0.42
C ALA A 205 3.37 13.56 -1.51
N LEU A 206 2.36 14.26 -2.03
CA LEU A 206 2.50 15.31 -3.05
C LEU A 206 1.49 16.42 -2.77
N THR A 207 1.95 17.67 -2.74
CA THR A 207 1.08 18.85 -2.60
C THR A 207 0.57 19.34 -3.96
N PRO A 208 -0.49 20.18 -4.00
CA PRO A 208 -0.98 20.79 -5.24
C PRO A 208 0.03 21.75 -5.90
N THR A 209 1.02 22.25 -5.16
CA THR A 209 2.14 23.04 -5.70
C THR A 209 3.23 22.16 -6.34
N GLY A 210 3.06 20.84 -6.28
CA GLY A 210 3.99 19.86 -6.83
C GLY A 210 5.17 19.58 -5.92
N GLU A 211 5.08 19.80 -4.60
CA GLU A 211 6.12 19.43 -3.64
C GLU A 211 5.97 17.95 -3.24
N PRO A 212 6.93 17.06 -3.58
CA PRO A 212 6.91 15.67 -3.15
C PRO A 212 7.68 15.48 -1.85
N ALA A 213 7.21 14.57 -1.00
CA ALA A 213 7.96 14.11 0.18
C ALA A 213 7.73 12.62 0.44
N GLY A 214 8.71 12.01 1.10
CA GLY A 214 8.61 10.67 1.64
C GLY A 214 8.90 10.67 3.14
N PHE A 215 8.16 9.86 3.88
CA PHE A 215 8.29 9.69 5.33
C PHE A 215 8.41 8.22 5.69
N THR A 216 9.08 7.91 6.80
CA THR A 216 9.27 6.54 7.29
C THR A 216 9.46 6.47 8.81
N THR A 217 9.10 5.34 9.41
CA THR A 217 9.40 5.01 10.82
C THR A 217 10.73 4.28 11.01
N VAL A 218 11.47 3.97 9.93
CA VAL A 218 12.73 3.21 9.98
C VAL A 218 13.81 3.82 9.09
N PRO A 219 15.10 3.72 9.44
CA PRO A 219 16.17 4.36 8.69
C PRO A 219 16.41 3.73 7.32
N GLY A 220 17.00 4.51 6.40
CA GLY A 220 17.53 4.05 5.11
C GLY A 220 16.47 3.68 4.06
N LYS A 221 15.20 4.08 4.26
CA LYS A 221 14.16 3.88 3.26
C LYS A 221 14.10 5.09 2.32
N LYS A 222 14.06 4.81 1.02
CA LYS A 222 14.00 5.82 -0.03
C LYS A 222 12.63 5.87 -0.73
N TYR A 223 12.41 6.91 -1.50
CA TYR A 223 11.30 7.03 -2.44
C TYR A 223 11.78 7.65 -3.76
N LEU A 224 11.02 7.39 -4.83
CA LEU A 224 11.27 7.96 -6.15
C LEU A 224 10.31 9.12 -6.40
N TYR A 225 10.81 10.19 -7.01
CA TYR A 225 9.97 11.23 -7.59
C TYR A 225 10.57 11.71 -8.91
N GLN A 226 9.72 12.27 -9.77
CA GLN A 226 10.14 12.90 -11.01
C GLN A 226 9.28 14.14 -11.25
N ARG A 227 9.93 15.23 -11.66
CA ARG A 227 9.28 16.46 -12.08
C ARG A 227 9.37 16.58 -13.60
N ALA A 228 8.50 17.40 -14.19
CA ALA A 228 8.49 17.61 -15.64
C ALA A 228 9.84 18.12 -16.21
N ALA A 229 10.62 18.84 -15.40
CA ALA A 229 11.94 19.35 -15.78
C ALA A 229 13.09 18.35 -15.57
N MET A 230 12.80 17.11 -15.15
CA MET A 230 13.81 16.09 -14.86
C MET A 230 13.82 15.02 -15.96
N ASP A 231 15.00 14.78 -16.53
CA ASP A 231 15.20 13.73 -17.54
C ASP A 231 15.04 12.32 -16.94
N GLU A 232 15.48 12.13 -15.70
CA GLU A 232 15.42 10.86 -14.96
C GLU A 232 14.78 11.05 -13.58
N PRO A 233 14.13 10.01 -12.99
CA PRO A 233 13.59 10.10 -11.64
C PRO A 233 14.71 10.16 -10.60
N ALA A 234 14.53 10.99 -9.57
CA ALA A 234 15.42 11.06 -8.42
C ALA A 234 15.02 10.05 -7.35
N LEU A 235 16.01 9.37 -6.77
CA LEU A 235 15.86 8.54 -5.59
C LEU A 235 16.32 9.34 -4.36
N THR A 236 15.44 9.49 -3.37
CA THR A 236 15.67 10.37 -2.22
C THR A 236 15.29 9.69 -0.91
N GLU A 237 16.01 10.01 0.16
CA GLU A 237 15.75 9.50 1.51
C GLU A 237 14.38 9.95 2.03
N ARG A 238 13.72 9.07 2.79
CA ARG A 238 12.51 9.41 3.52
C ARG A 238 12.87 10.10 4.82
N GLN A 239 12.09 11.11 5.17
CA GLN A 239 12.21 11.82 6.44
C GLN A 239 11.66 10.94 7.57
N MET A 240 12.39 10.90 8.68
CA MET A 240 11.97 10.18 9.89
C MET A 240 11.20 11.11 10.84
N VAL A 241 10.42 10.48 11.71
CA VAL A 241 9.97 11.11 12.96
C VAL A 241 11.11 11.00 13.96
N GLU A 242 11.49 12.14 14.53
CA GLU A 242 12.36 12.22 15.71
C GLU A 242 11.60 11.83 16.98
#